data_AF-A0A2V8IUB0-F1
#
_entry.id   AF-A0A2V8IUB0-F1
#
_cell.length_a   1.000
_cell.length_b   1.000
_cell.length_c   1.000
_cell.angle_alpha   90.00
_cell.angle_beta   90.00
_cell.angle_gamma   90.00
#
_symmetry.space_group_name_H-M   'P 1'
#
loop_
_entity.id
_entity.type
_entity.pdbx_description
1 polymer ?
#
loop_
_entity_poly.entity_id
_entity_poly.type
_entity_poly.pdbx_seq_one_letter_code
_entity_poly.pdbx_strand_id
1 'polypeptide(L)'
;MTAAIGAREIERFRAALAARLGLHFDEGKFGFLAEVLGRRVEAAGQGSEAYLSRLETRRMPDEVAALAREVTIPETYFFRNLDQYRAFAEIVLPDRLAAPTVGRRLRILSLGCASGEEAYSLAILVRDMIANPACDVSIVGVDVNSAMIEKANRGRFSAWALRETPEEDRRRWFRADGPDFILDDAVRTSVRFEQRNLIDDDPQLWQSSTYDVVFFRNVVMYFTPDQGRRVVDRIARALCPGGYLFLGHAETLRGFSNDFHLRHTHGTFYYQRKERAESLSSASFPSDVRHPPIASIAAVPADADSWVDAIRRASERVAALTDSHRPDPSGLGSNVVTATPAWELGLVLELLRKERFAEALAIVNAFPPASGRDPDVLLLRAVLLTHGGQLARAEDACARLLDVDDLSAGAHYLLALCREGAGDRAAASHHDQVAAYLDPGFAMPRLHLGLLARGVGEHSVAREQLGQALVLLQREDASRVLLFGGGFGREALIALCRTELLRCGGTA
;
A
#
# COMPACT_ATOMS: atom_id res chain seq x y z
N MET A 1 -24.49 -14.74 -33.60
CA MET A 1 -23.40 -15.67 -33.23
C MET A 1 -22.18 -14.83 -32.94
N THR A 2 -21.96 -14.47 -31.68
CA THR A 2 -20.71 -13.82 -31.25
C THR A 2 -19.58 -14.82 -31.41
N ALA A 3 -18.59 -14.50 -32.23
CA ALA A 3 -17.37 -15.29 -32.32
C ALA A 3 -16.73 -15.36 -30.93
N ALA A 4 -16.19 -16.52 -30.55
CA ALA A 4 -15.48 -16.67 -29.28
C ALA A 4 -14.27 -15.74 -29.26
N ILE A 5 -14.21 -14.86 -28.26
CA ILE A 5 -13.08 -13.93 -28.06
C ILE A 5 -11.82 -14.73 -27.75
N GLY A 6 -10.79 -14.57 -28.57
CA GLY A 6 -9.52 -15.27 -28.42
C GLY A 6 -8.54 -14.54 -27.50
N ALA A 7 -7.51 -15.27 -27.01
CA ALA A 7 -6.47 -14.72 -26.13
C ALA A 7 -5.77 -13.48 -26.70
N ARG A 8 -5.52 -13.44 -28.01
CA ARG A 8 -4.92 -12.28 -28.70
C ARG A 8 -5.80 -11.03 -28.59
N GLU A 9 -7.11 -11.18 -28.69
CA GLU A 9 -8.05 -10.06 -28.61
C GLU A 9 -8.16 -9.52 -27.19
N ILE A 10 -8.12 -10.40 -26.19
CA ILE A 10 -8.08 -10.04 -24.78
C ILE A 10 -6.81 -9.25 -24.47
N GLU A 11 -5.66 -9.70 -24.97
CA GLU A 11 -4.38 -9.03 -24.72
C GLU A 11 -4.33 -7.64 -25.36
N ARG A 12 -4.85 -7.49 -26.58
CA ARG A 12 -5.03 -6.18 -27.21
C ARG A 12 -5.98 -5.29 -26.43
N PHE A 13 -7.09 -5.85 -25.94
CA PHE A 13 -8.04 -5.10 -25.13
C PHE A 13 -7.42 -4.61 -23.82
N ARG A 14 -6.67 -5.48 -23.14
CA ARG A 14 -5.90 -5.16 -21.93
C ARG A 14 -4.92 -4.02 -22.16
N ALA A 15 -4.15 -4.08 -23.26
CA ALA A 15 -3.24 -3.02 -23.66
C ALA A 15 -3.98 -1.71 -23.97
N ALA A 16 -5.14 -1.78 -24.61
CA ALA A 16 -5.98 -0.61 -24.88
C ALA A 16 -6.53 0.01 -23.58
N LEU A 17 -6.95 -0.79 -22.60
CA LEU A 17 -7.38 -0.31 -21.28
C LEU A 17 -6.22 0.38 -20.54
N ALA A 18 -5.02 -0.18 -20.57
CA ALA A 18 -3.83 0.46 -20.01
C ALA A 18 -3.51 1.81 -20.70
N ALA A 19 -3.67 1.90 -22.01
CA ALA A 19 -3.42 3.13 -22.76
C ALA A 19 -4.52 4.20 -22.55
N ARG A 20 -5.78 3.80 -22.39
CA ARG A 20 -6.94 4.72 -22.35
C ARG A 20 -7.39 5.07 -20.94
N LEU A 21 -7.24 4.17 -19.97
CA LEU A 21 -7.67 4.36 -18.58
C LEU A 21 -6.51 4.25 -17.59
N GLY A 22 -5.32 3.83 -18.04
CA GLY A 22 -4.16 3.65 -17.19
C GLY A 22 -4.14 2.32 -16.43
N LEU A 23 -5.24 1.55 -16.51
CA LEU A 23 -5.51 0.41 -15.66
C LEU A 23 -4.69 -0.82 -16.06
N HIS A 24 -4.11 -1.48 -15.05
CA HIS A 24 -3.46 -2.77 -15.19
C HIS A 24 -4.42 -3.90 -14.83
N PHE A 25 -4.41 -4.95 -15.64
CA PHE A 25 -5.11 -6.20 -15.36
C PHE A 25 -4.11 -7.35 -15.54
N ASP A 26 -4.11 -8.26 -14.58
CA ASP A 26 -3.35 -9.51 -14.63
C ASP A 26 -4.03 -10.56 -15.52
N GLU A 27 -3.30 -11.63 -15.85
CA GLU A 27 -3.81 -12.72 -16.68
C GLU A 27 -5.01 -13.45 -16.06
N GLY A 28 -5.09 -13.48 -14.72
CA GLY A 28 -6.23 -14.05 -13.99
C GLY A 28 -7.54 -13.31 -14.25
N LYS A 29 -7.48 -12.06 -14.76
CA LYS A 29 -8.66 -11.28 -15.16
C LYS A 29 -9.05 -11.47 -16.62
N PHE A 30 -8.40 -12.34 -17.39
CA PHE A 30 -8.71 -12.52 -18.81
C PHE A 30 -10.14 -12.97 -19.07
N GLY A 31 -10.72 -13.84 -18.22
CA GLY A 31 -12.13 -14.23 -18.33
C GLY A 31 -13.05 -13.02 -18.19
N PHE A 32 -12.83 -12.18 -17.17
CA PHE A 32 -13.57 -10.94 -16.97
C PHE A 32 -13.41 -9.97 -18.15
N LEU A 33 -12.18 -9.79 -18.64
CA LEU A 33 -11.91 -8.92 -19.80
C LEU A 33 -12.57 -9.43 -21.07
N ALA A 34 -12.63 -10.75 -21.28
CA ALA A 34 -13.32 -11.36 -22.41
C ALA A 34 -14.83 -11.08 -22.35
N GLU A 35 -15.44 -11.21 -21.17
CA GLU A 35 -16.86 -10.89 -20.98
C GLU A 35 -17.17 -9.41 -21.24
N VAL A 36 -16.34 -8.51 -20.70
CA VAL A 36 -16.46 -7.07 -20.95
C VAL A 36 -16.32 -6.79 -22.44
N LEU A 37 -15.25 -7.28 -23.07
CA LEU A 37 -15.02 -7.08 -24.51
C LEU A 37 -16.20 -7.60 -25.33
N GLY A 38 -16.74 -8.77 -24.99
CA GLY A 38 -17.92 -9.34 -25.66
C GLY A 38 -19.12 -8.41 -25.62
N ARG A 39 -19.47 -7.90 -24.43
CA ARG A 39 -20.56 -6.93 -24.26
C ARG A 39 -20.32 -5.63 -25.01
N ARG A 40 -19.09 -5.10 -24.99
CA ARG A 40 -18.75 -3.84 -25.70
C ARG A 40 -18.80 -4.00 -27.21
N VAL A 41 -18.29 -5.11 -27.74
CA VAL A 41 -18.31 -5.45 -29.17
C VAL A 41 -19.75 -5.59 -29.66
N GLU A 42 -20.60 -6.27 -28.91
CA GLU A 42 -22.03 -6.40 -29.18
C GLU A 42 -22.74 -5.03 -29.17
N ALA A 43 -22.52 -4.22 -28.13
CA ALA A 43 -23.08 -2.88 -28.04
C ALA A 43 -22.63 -1.96 -29.18
N ALA A 44 -21.41 -2.14 -29.68
CA ALA A 44 -20.88 -1.37 -30.80
C ALA A 44 -21.36 -1.86 -32.18
N GLY A 45 -22.04 -3.01 -32.26
CA GLY A 45 -22.59 -3.57 -33.50
C GLY A 45 -21.54 -3.90 -34.56
N GLN A 46 -20.31 -4.22 -34.17
CA GLN A 46 -19.19 -4.49 -35.07
C GLN A 46 -18.41 -5.74 -34.64
N GLY A 47 -17.53 -6.26 -35.49
CA GLY A 47 -16.62 -7.34 -35.11
C GLY A 47 -15.56 -6.89 -34.09
N SER A 48 -15.09 -7.82 -33.25
CA SER A 48 -14.08 -7.59 -32.21
C SER A 48 -12.78 -6.97 -32.74
N GLU A 49 -12.27 -7.46 -33.87
CA GLU A 49 -11.08 -6.93 -34.53
C GLU A 49 -11.24 -5.44 -34.93
N ALA A 50 -12.41 -5.09 -35.49
CA ALA A 50 -12.72 -3.72 -35.88
C ALA A 50 -12.92 -2.80 -34.66
N TYR A 51 -13.56 -3.32 -33.61
CA TYR A 51 -13.72 -2.62 -32.34
C TYR A 51 -12.35 -2.30 -31.70
N LEU A 52 -11.48 -3.30 -31.56
CA LEU A 52 -10.15 -3.14 -30.96
C LEU A 52 -9.29 -2.15 -31.74
N SER A 53 -9.27 -2.28 -33.07
CA SER A 53 -8.50 -1.37 -33.93
C SER A 53 -8.97 0.09 -33.79
N ARG A 54 -10.29 0.32 -33.63
CA ARG A 54 -10.82 1.66 -33.35
C ARG A 54 -10.46 2.14 -31.95
N LEU A 55 -10.58 1.27 -30.95
CA LEU A 55 -10.25 1.59 -29.56
C LEU A 55 -8.77 1.93 -29.39
N GLU A 56 -7.88 1.34 -30.20
CA GLU A 56 -6.45 1.63 -30.21
C GLU A 56 -6.17 2.98 -30.92
N THR A 57 -6.74 3.20 -32.10
CA THR A 57 -6.33 4.30 -33.00
C THR A 57 -7.14 5.59 -32.92
N ARG A 58 -8.40 5.54 -32.48
CA ARG A 58 -9.31 6.71 -32.51
C ARG A 58 -9.61 7.21 -31.12
N ARG A 59 -9.75 8.53 -30.93
CA ARG A 59 -10.34 9.07 -29.70
C ARG A 59 -11.82 8.71 -29.66
N MET A 60 -12.23 8.01 -28.62
CA MET A 60 -13.60 7.52 -28.43
C MET A 60 -14.04 7.79 -26.97
N PRO A 61 -14.28 9.06 -26.60
CA PRO A 61 -14.51 9.44 -25.20
C PRO A 61 -15.72 8.73 -24.59
N ASP A 62 -16.82 8.61 -25.32
CA ASP A 62 -18.04 7.92 -24.84
C ASP A 62 -17.80 6.44 -24.57
N GLU A 63 -16.99 5.78 -25.42
CA GLU A 63 -16.64 4.37 -25.23
C GLU A 63 -15.68 4.18 -24.06
N VAL A 64 -14.72 5.08 -23.88
CA VAL A 64 -13.81 5.06 -22.72
C VAL A 64 -14.60 5.26 -21.42
N ALA A 65 -15.59 6.16 -21.42
CA ALA A 65 -16.48 6.35 -20.28
C ALA A 65 -17.33 5.09 -20.00
N ALA A 66 -17.83 4.43 -21.04
CA ALA A 66 -18.60 3.19 -20.88
C ALA A 66 -17.73 2.03 -20.38
N LEU A 67 -16.50 1.91 -20.87
CA LEU A 67 -15.50 0.96 -20.37
C LEU A 67 -15.20 1.20 -18.89
N ALA A 68 -14.97 2.45 -18.49
CA ALA A 68 -14.72 2.82 -17.10
C ALA A 68 -15.85 2.33 -16.17
N ARG A 69 -17.12 2.42 -16.61
CA ARG A 69 -18.26 1.92 -15.80
C ARG A 69 -18.19 0.42 -15.51
N GLU A 70 -17.61 -0.37 -16.41
CA GLU A 70 -17.53 -1.83 -16.29
C GLU A 70 -16.25 -2.31 -15.61
N VAL A 71 -15.12 -1.61 -15.78
CA VAL A 71 -13.80 -2.14 -15.40
C VAL A 71 -13.20 -1.56 -14.12
N THR A 72 -13.76 -0.47 -13.58
CA THR A 72 -13.29 0.11 -12.31
C THR A 72 -13.91 -0.60 -11.10
N ILE A 73 -13.18 -0.67 -9.98
CA ILE A 73 -13.67 -1.21 -8.71
C ILE A 73 -14.22 -0.08 -7.84
N PRO A 74 -15.52 -0.04 -7.51
CA PRO A 74 -16.15 1.09 -6.83
C PRO A 74 -16.16 1.00 -5.30
N GLU A 75 -15.35 0.14 -4.68
CA GLU A 75 -15.41 -0.11 -3.23
C GLU A 75 -14.89 1.09 -2.43
N THR A 76 -15.81 1.76 -1.74
CA THR A 76 -15.53 2.90 -0.85
C THR A 76 -16.59 2.98 0.25
N TYR A 77 -16.30 3.74 1.30
CA TYR A 77 -17.20 3.96 2.42
C TYR A 77 -16.74 5.16 3.25
N PHE A 78 -17.68 5.73 4.00
CA PHE A 78 -17.44 6.92 4.82
C PHE A 78 -16.38 6.64 5.88
N PHE A 79 -15.49 7.60 6.08
CA PHE A 79 -14.43 7.56 7.09
C PHE A 79 -13.48 6.35 7.00
N ARG A 80 -13.32 5.75 5.81
CA ARG A 80 -12.36 4.67 5.53
C ARG A 80 -10.95 4.99 6.03
N ASN A 81 -10.41 4.18 6.94
CA ASN A 81 -9.18 4.43 7.70
C ASN A 81 -9.22 5.78 8.44
N LEU A 82 -10.08 5.84 9.46
CA LEU A 82 -10.38 7.04 10.26
C LEU A 82 -9.14 7.82 10.74
N ASP A 83 -8.02 7.15 10.99
CA ASP A 83 -6.78 7.79 11.44
C ASP A 83 -6.20 8.80 10.43
N GLN A 84 -6.40 8.59 9.12
CA GLN A 84 -6.00 9.58 8.10
C GLN A 84 -6.89 10.83 8.14
N TYR A 85 -8.17 10.65 8.43
CA TYR A 85 -9.10 11.75 8.62
C TYR A 85 -8.80 12.53 9.90
N ARG A 86 -8.39 11.86 10.98
CA ARG A 86 -7.92 12.52 12.21
C ARG A 86 -6.65 13.33 11.96
N ALA A 87 -5.65 12.75 11.28
CA ALA A 87 -4.45 13.50 10.91
C ALA A 87 -4.76 14.70 10.00
N PHE A 88 -5.70 14.54 9.07
CA PHE A 88 -6.19 15.65 8.24
C PHE A 88 -6.83 16.75 9.11
N ALA A 89 -7.77 16.36 9.97
CA ALA A 89 -8.49 17.25 10.85
C ALA A 89 -7.56 17.99 11.81
N GLU A 90 -6.76 17.27 12.61
CA GLU A 90 -6.05 17.84 13.75
C GLU A 90 -4.71 18.49 13.38
N ILE A 91 -4.11 18.12 12.24
CA ILE A 91 -2.78 18.63 11.83
C ILE A 91 -2.87 19.43 10.54
N VAL A 92 -3.33 18.79 9.46
CA VAL A 92 -3.24 19.36 8.11
C VAL A 92 -4.17 20.57 7.96
N LEU A 93 -5.42 20.45 8.41
CA LEU A 93 -6.39 21.52 8.25
C LEU A 93 -5.97 22.80 9.01
N PRO A 94 -5.58 22.75 10.30
CA PRO A 94 -5.02 23.89 11.01
C PRO A 94 -3.77 24.48 10.34
N ASP A 95 -2.81 23.65 9.89
CA ASP A 95 -1.61 24.12 9.19
C ASP A 95 -1.97 24.92 7.93
N ARG A 96 -2.86 24.38 7.09
CA ARG A 96 -3.24 25.01 5.83
C ARG A 96 -4.08 26.27 6.02
N LEU A 97 -4.83 26.38 7.12
CA LEU A 97 -5.59 27.57 7.50
C LEU A 97 -4.72 28.66 8.12
N ALA A 98 -3.64 28.30 8.82
CA ALA A 98 -2.72 29.26 9.45
C ALA A 98 -1.79 29.97 8.44
N ALA A 99 -1.65 29.44 7.23
CA ALA A 99 -0.81 30.03 6.19
C ALA A 99 -1.26 31.46 5.82
N PRO A 100 -0.37 32.48 5.89
CA PRO A 100 -0.76 33.89 5.82
C PRO A 100 -1.20 34.29 4.41
N THR A 101 -2.51 34.28 4.16
CA THR A 101 -3.11 34.92 2.98
C THR A 101 -4.57 35.29 3.26
N VAL A 102 -4.82 36.57 3.49
CA VAL A 102 -6.18 37.12 3.62
C VAL A 102 -6.93 36.86 2.29
N GLY A 103 -8.08 36.19 2.35
CA GLY A 103 -8.94 35.93 1.18
C GLY A 103 -8.59 34.69 0.34
N ARG A 104 -7.71 33.80 0.81
CA ARG A 104 -7.38 32.56 0.08
C ARG A 104 -8.38 31.44 0.37
N ARG A 105 -8.89 30.81 -0.70
CA ARG A 105 -9.73 29.61 -0.64
C ARG A 105 -8.88 28.35 -0.44
N LEU A 106 -9.15 27.57 0.62
CA LEU A 106 -8.53 26.26 0.84
C LEU A 106 -9.05 25.27 -0.20
N ARG A 107 -8.16 24.63 -0.97
CA ARG A 107 -8.56 23.72 -2.06
C ARG A 107 -8.18 22.28 -1.75
N ILE A 108 -9.18 21.42 -1.63
CA ILE A 108 -9.07 19.99 -1.34
C ILE A 108 -9.55 19.20 -2.56
N LEU A 109 -8.77 18.21 -2.97
CA LEU A 109 -9.06 17.34 -4.11
C LEU A 109 -9.10 15.88 -3.67
N SER A 110 -10.16 15.15 -3.99
CA SER A 110 -10.28 13.69 -3.84
C SER A 110 -10.23 13.05 -5.23
N LEU A 111 -9.16 12.32 -5.50
CA LEU A 111 -8.85 11.68 -6.78
C LEU A 111 -9.22 10.19 -6.72
N GLY A 112 -10.06 9.73 -7.65
CA GLY A 112 -10.70 8.41 -7.60
C GLY A 112 -11.74 8.34 -6.50
N CYS A 113 -12.59 9.37 -6.43
CA CYS A 113 -13.53 9.56 -5.32
C CYS A 113 -14.68 8.54 -5.26
N ALA A 114 -14.80 7.66 -6.26
CA ALA A 114 -15.87 6.68 -6.38
C ALA A 114 -17.25 7.33 -6.14
N SER A 115 -18.10 6.74 -5.28
CA SER A 115 -19.44 7.27 -4.99
C SER A 115 -19.47 8.46 -4.02
N GLY A 116 -18.31 9.08 -3.76
CA GLY A 116 -18.18 10.37 -3.09
C GLY A 116 -18.02 10.31 -1.57
N GLU A 117 -18.04 9.13 -0.96
CA GLU A 117 -17.92 8.94 0.50
C GLU A 117 -16.65 9.58 1.08
N GLU A 118 -15.52 9.53 0.37
CA GLU A 118 -14.28 10.20 0.80
C GLU A 118 -14.43 11.72 0.81
N ALA A 119 -14.88 12.30 -0.31
CA ALA A 119 -15.03 13.74 -0.45
C ALA A 119 -16.08 14.29 0.54
N TYR A 120 -17.16 13.56 0.81
CA TYR A 120 -18.13 13.93 1.82
C TYR A 120 -17.62 13.76 3.26
N SER A 121 -16.79 12.76 3.55
CA SER A 121 -16.14 12.63 4.86
C SER A 121 -15.26 13.85 5.14
N LEU A 122 -14.51 14.33 4.13
CA LEU A 122 -13.72 15.57 4.23
C LEU A 122 -14.62 16.79 4.47
N ALA A 123 -15.76 16.86 3.77
CA ALA A 123 -16.71 17.96 3.93
C ALA A 123 -17.33 18.01 5.34
N ILE A 124 -17.66 16.85 5.91
CA ILE A 124 -18.16 16.75 7.29
C ILE A 124 -17.11 17.29 8.27
N LEU A 125 -15.86 16.80 8.18
CA LEU A 125 -14.78 17.22 9.08
C LEU A 125 -14.46 18.70 8.96
N VAL A 126 -14.38 19.23 7.74
CA VAL A 126 -14.15 20.66 7.51
C VAL A 126 -15.24 21.50 8.17
N ARG A 127 -16.51 21.08 8.09
CA ARG A 127 -17.63 21.78 8.71
C ARG A 127 -17.59 21.74 10.23
N ASP A 128 -17.15 20.64 10.81
CA ASP A 128 -17.05 20.51 12.27
C ASP A 128 -15.88 21.31 12.85
N MET A 129 -14.82 21.49 12.07
CA MET A 129 -13.62 22.19 12.54
C MET A 129 -13.60 23.68 12.23
N ILE A 130 -14.19 24.11 11.11
CA ILE A 130 -14.18 25.52 10.71
C ILE A 130 -15.44 26.19 11.21
N ALA A 131 -15.37 26.75 12.42
CA ALA A 131 -16.43 27.59 12.98
C ALA A 131 -16.47 29.01 12.37
N ASN A 132 -15.40 29.45 11.70
CA ASN A 132 -15.28 30.79 11.14
C ASN A 132 -15.88 30.86 9.71
N PRO A 133 -16.98 31.60 9.49
CA PRO A 133 -17.62 31.74 8.17
C PRO A 133 -16.74 32.42 7.11
N ALA A 134 -15.64 33.07 7.50
CA ALA A 134 -14.73 33.75 6.58
C ALA A 134 -13.77 32.80 5.83
N CYS A 135 -13.67 31.53 6.24
CA CYS A 135 -12.82 30.54 5.57
C CYS A 135 -13.58 29.89 4.40
N ASP A 136 -13.19 30.23 3.17
CA ASP A 136 -13.72 29.60 1.95
C ASP A 136 -12.99 28.28 1.69
N VAL A 137 -13.72 27.15 1.64
CA VAL A 137 -13.17 25.83 1.30
C VAL A 137 -13.80 25.31 0.01
N SER A 138 -12.98 24.78 -0.88
CA SER A 138 -13.39 24.06 -2.08
C SER A 138 -13.05 22.58 -1.92
N ILE A 139 -14.03 21.70 -2.06
CA ILE A 139 -13.79 20.25 -2.13
C ILE A 139 -14.26 19.76 -3.49
N VAL A 140 -13.37 19.11 -4.24
CA VAL A 140 -13.66 18.52 -5.54
C VAL A 140 -13.36 17.03 -5.50
N GLY A 141 -14.35 16.20 -5.85
CA GLY A 141 -14.18 14.78 -6.10
C GLY A 141 -14.07 14.51 -7.60
N VAL A 142 -13.06 13.74 -8.01
CA VAL A 142 -12.85 13.36 -9.41
C VAL A 142 -12.86 11.84 -9.54
N ASP A 143 -13.57 11.32 -10.53
CA ASP A 143 -13.54 9.90 -10.89
C ASP A 143 -13.71 9.72 -12.40
N VAL A 144 -13.17 8.63 -12.94
CA VAL A 144 -13.31 8.30 -14.37
C VAL A 144 -14.66 7.64 -14.65
N ASN A 145 -15.23 6.96 -13.65
CA ASN A 145 -16.50 6.24 -13.75
C ASN A 145 -17.69 7.18 -13.52
N SER A 146 -18.38 7.53 -14.61
CA SER A 146 -19.58 8.37 -14.57
C SER A 146 -20.69 7.83 -13.67
N ALA A 147 -20.84 6.50 -13.54
CA ALA A 147 -21.86 5.89 -12.69
C ALA A 147 -21.63 6.23 -11.21
N MET A 148 -20.37 6.37 -10.82
CA MET A 148 -19.98 6.70 -9.45
C MET A 148 -20.17 8.20 -9.18
N ILE A 149 -19.85 9.06 -10.14
CA ILE A 149 -20.16 10.50 -10.08
C ILE A 149 -21.68 10.74 -9.98
N GLU A 150 -22.49 10.00 -10.74
CA GLU A 150 -23.95 10.05 -10.62
C GLU A 150 -24.43 9.64 -9.23
N LYS A 151 -23.86 8.58 -8.65
CA LYS A 151 -24.17 8.14 -7.27
C LYS A 151 -23.78 9.19 -6.24
N ALA A 152 -22.59 9.77 -6.37
CA ALA A 152 -22.08 10.81 -5.48
C ALA A 152 -23.02 12.02 -5.45
N ASN A 153 -23.44 12.51 -6.63
CA ASN A 153 -24.34 13.67 -6.74
C ASN A 153 -25.73 13.41 -6.13
N ARG A 154 -26.20 12.15 -6.10
CA ARG A 154 -27.48 11.79 -5.46
C ARG A 154 -27.42 11.89 -3.93
N GLY A 155 -26.26 11.72 -3.31
CA GLY A 155 -26.10 11.78 -1.85
C GLY A 155 -26.93 10.75 -1.09
N ARG A 156 -27.19 9.58 -1.70
CA ARG A 156 -27.98 8.48 -1.11
C ARG A 156 -27.12 7.23 -1.00
N PHE A 157 -27.02 6.70 0.20
CA PHE A 157 -26.03 5.67 0.57
C PHE A 157 -26.69 4.52 1.33
N SER A 158 -26.19 3.30 1.15
CA SER A 158 -26.67 2.15 1.91
C SER A 158 -26.09 2.15 3.33
N ALA A 159 -26.68 1.36 4.23
CA ALA A 159 -26.08 1.12 5.55
C ALA A 159 -24.62 0.61 5.47
N TRP A 160 -24.27 -0.16 4.43
CA TRP A 160 -22.92 -0.68 4.22
C TRP A 160 -21.88 0.40 3.93
N ALA A 161 -22.26 1.47 3.22
CA ALA A 161 -21.39 2.62 2.96
C ALA A 161 -21.10 3.41 4.25
N LEU A 162 -21.94 3.27 5.28
CA LEU A 162 -21.81 3.95 6.58
C LEU A 162 -21.24 3.06 7.69
N ARG A 163 -20.73 1.87 7.36
CA ARG A 163 -20.33 0.85 8.35
C ARG A 163 -19.25 1.28 9.36
N GLU A 164 -18.37 2.20 8.97
CA GLU A 164 -17.31 2.77 9.82
C GLU A 164 -17.58 4.24 10.16
N THR A 165 -18.77 4.76 9.85
CA THR A 165 -19.15 6.14 10.18
C THR A 165 -19.38 6.29 11.67
N PRO A 166 -18.73 7.26 12.36
CA PRO A 166 -19.01 7.55 13.76
C PRO A 166 -20.50 7.79 13.98
N GLU A 167 -21.03 7.27 15.09
CA GLU A 167 -22.48 7.29 15.33
C GLU A 167 -23.03 8.73 15.44
N GLU A 168 -22.22 9.65 15.99
CA GLU A 168 -22.55 11.06 16.08
C GLU A 168 -22.71 11.71 14.70
N ASP A 169 -21.73 11.51 13.80
CA ASP A 169 -21.78 12.01 12.42
C ASP A 169 -22.94 11.40 11.67
N ARG A 170 -23.19 10.10 11.86
CA ARG A 170 -24.32 9.40 11.25
C ARG A 170 -25.66 10.01 11.66
N ARG A 171 -25.86 10.30 12.95
CA ARG A 171 -27.11 10.93 13.44
C ARG A 171 -27.26 12.36 12.98
N ARG A 172 -26.15 13.09 12.84
CA ARG A 172 -26.16 14.52 12.54
C ARG A 172 -26.33 14.81 11.05
N TRP A 173 -25.66 14.05 10.19
CA TRP A 173 -25.54 14.36 8.77
C TRP A 173 -26.34 13.44 7.85
N PHE A 174 -26.99 12.41 8.39
CA PHE A 174 -27.76 11.47 7.58
C PHE A 174 -29.17 11.26 8.14
N ARG A 175 -30.14 11.17 7.22
CA ARG A 175 -31.52 10.78 7.52
C ARG A 175 -31.82 9.43 6.90
N ALA A 176 -32.37 8.51 7.68
CA ALA A 176 -32.85 7.22 7.15
C ALA A 176 -34.02 7.42 6.17
N ASP A 177 -33.98 6.71 5.05
CA ASP A 177 -35.03 6.64 4.04
C ASP A 177 -35.15 5.19 3.53
N GLY A 178 -35.98 4.40 4.21
CA GLY A 178 -36.09 2.96 3.97
C GLY A 178 -34.77 2.24 4.28
N PRO A 179 -34.21 1.45 3.34
CA PRO A 179 -32.92 0.76 3.53
C PRO A 179 -31.70 1.68 3.38
N ASP A 180 -31.90 2.91 2.91
CA ASP A 180 -30.84 3.85 2.59
C ASP A 180 -30.79 5.02 3.57
N PHE A 181 -29.72 5.81 3.45
CA PHE A 181 -29.45 7.04 4.18
C PHE A 181 -29.27 8.17 3.17
N ILE A 182 -29.98 9.27 3.40
CA ILE A 182 -29.85 10.50 2.62
C ILE A 182 -28.92 11.45 3.37
N LEU A 183 -27.86 11.88 2.71
CA LEU A 183 -26.91 12.87 3.22
C LEU A 183 -27.55 14.26 3.27
N ASP A 184 -27.28 15.01 4.33
CA ASP A 184 -27.72 16.37 4.51
C ASP A 184 -27.28 17.28 3.34
N ASP A 185 -28.20 18.11 2.86
CA ASP A 185 -27.97 18.96 1.70
C ASP A 185 -26.82 19.96 1.91
N ALA A 186 -26.60 20.45 3.13
CA ALA A 186 -25.51 21.38 3.40
C ALA A 186 -24.16 20.71 3.15
N VAL A 187 -23.99 19.44 3.52
CA VAL A 187 -22.79 18.66 3.19
C VAL A 187 -22.77 18.37 1.69
N ARG A 188 -23.88 17.88 1.14
CA ARG A 188 -23.99 17.47 -0.26
C ARG A 188 -23.59 18.57 -1.24
N THR A 189 -24.09 19.79 -1.05
CA THR A 189 -23.80 20.93 -1.93
C THR A 189 -22.43 21.57 -1.72
N SER A 190 -21.69 21.17 -0.67
CA SER A 190 -20.35 21.68 -0.40
C SER A 190 -19.23 20.96 -1.17
N VAL A 191 -19.56 19.87 -1.85
CA VAL A 191 -18.64 19.10 -2.69
C VAL A 191 -19.07 19.18 -4.14
N ARG A 192 -18.11 19.41 -5.04
CA ARG A 192 -18.33 19.33 -6.49
C ARG A 192 -17.73 18.03 -7.02
N PHE A 193 -18.49 17.31 -7.85
CA PHE A 193 -18.00 16.10 -8.51
C PHE A 193 -17.79 16.32 -10.00
N GLU A 194 -16.68 15.83 -10.52
CA GLU A 194 -16.30 15.97 -11.92
C GLU A 194 -15.87 14.62 -12.49
N GLN A 195 -16.38 14.28 -13.67
CA GLN A 195 -15.87 13.12 -14.40
C GLN A 195 -14.58 13.51 -15.13
N ARG A 196 -13.43 13.01 -14.68
CA ARG A 196 -12.16 13.19 -15.39
C ARG A 196 -11.31 11.93 -15.30
N ASN A 197 -10.44 11.77 -16.29
CA ASN A 197 -9.48 10.68 -16.34
C ASN A 197 -8.11 11.18 -15.87
N LEU A 198 -7.53 10.54 -14.85
CA LEU A 198 -6.31 11.03 -14.21
C LEU A 198 -5.08 10.91 -15.11
N ILE A 199 -5.10 10.01 -16.11
CA ILE A 199 -3.98 9.86 -17.03
C ILE A 199 -3.93 10.97 -18.10
N ASP A 200 -5.03 11.70 -18.29
CA ASP A 200 -5.10 12.80 -19.24
C ASP A 200 -4.32 14.00 -18.70
N ASP A 201 -3.60 14.69 -19.57
CA ASP A 201 -2.89 15.93 -19.24
C ASP A 201 -3.84 17.13 -19.27
N ASP A 202 -4.86 17.06 -18.41
CA ASP A 202 -5.91 18.07 -18.30
C ASP A 202 -5.37 19.34 -17.60
N PRO A 203 -5.27 20.49 -18.31
CA PRO A 203 -4.68 21.70 -17.75
C PRO A 203 -5.47 22.32 -16.60
N GLN A 204 -6.78 22.05 -16.51
CA GLN A 204 -7.60 22.57 -15.41
C GLN A 204 -7.44 21.72 -14.15
N LEU A 205 -7.37 20.39 -14.30
CA LEU A 205 -7.14 19.49 -13.17
C LEU A 205 -5.72 19.64 -12.64
N TRP A 206 -4.72 19.66 -13.52
CA TRP A 206 -3.29 19.62 -13.16
C TRP A 206 -2.61 20.99 -13.13
N GLN A 207 -3.39 22.07 -12.98
CA GLN A 207 -2.85 23.41 -12.82
C GLN A 207 -1.89 23.47 -11.62
N SER A 208 -0.69 24.01 -11.83
CA SER A 208 0.36 23.98 -10.81
C SER A 208 0.01 24.79 -9.56
N SER A 209 0.36 24.24 -8.39
CA SER A 209 0.18 24.90 -7.08
C SER A 209 -1.24 25.41 -6.84
N THR A 210 -2.21 24.58 -7.18
CA THR A 210 -3.64 24.87 -7.06
C THR A 210 -4.25 24.28 -5.79
N TYR A 211 -3.80 23.10 -5.36
CA TYR A 211 -4.43 22.37 -4.26
C TYR A 211 -3.57 22.43 -2.99
N ASP A 212 -4.23 22.62 -1.86
CA ASP A 212 -3.59 22.53 -0.55
C ASP A 212 -3.49 21.10 -0.06
N VAL A 213 -4.51 20.30 -0.36
CA VAL A 213 -4.62 18.91 0.08
C VAL A 213 -5.15 18.05 -1.06
N VAL A 214 -4.51 16.91 -1.30
CA VAL A 214 -4.95 15.89 -2.25
C VAL A 214 -5.12 14.57 -1.50
N PHE A 215 -6.29 13.96 -1.63
CA PHE A 215 -6.54 12.57 -1.30
C PHE A 215 -6.50 11.77 -2.60
N PHE A 216 -5.65 10.75 -2.66
CA PHE A 216 -5.48 9.85 -3.79
C PHE A 216 -5.32 8.43 -3.26
N ARG A 217 -6.40 7.90 -2.68
CA ARG A 217 -6.37 6.71 -1.84
C ARG A 217 -7.03 5.52 -2.52
N ASN A 218 -6.36 4.38 -2.47
CA ASN A 218 -6.82 3.11 -3.05
C ASN A 218 -7.08 3.21 -4.57
N VAL A 219 -6.22 3.93 -5.29
CA VAL A 219 -6.32 4.14 -6.74
C VAL A 219 -5.03 3.78 -7.46
N VAL A 220 -3.87 4.21 -6.94
CA VAL A 220 -2.59 4.01 -7.63
C VAL A 220 -2.29 2.53 -7.85
N MET A 221 -2.77 1.66 -6.94
CA MET A 221 -2.65 0.20 -7.04
C MET A 221 -3.28 -0.41 -8.30
N TYR A 222 -4.17 0.30 -9.00
CA TYR A 222 -4.79 -0.18 -10.22
C TYR A 222 -4.10 0.30 -11.48
N PHE A 223 -3.19 1.27 -11.39
CA PHE A 223 -2.50 1.79 -12.56
C PHE A 223 -1.31 0.91 -12.95
N THR A 224 -0.99 0.92 -14.24
CA THR A 224 0.34 0.49 -14.68
C THR A 224 1.41 1.36 -14.02
N PRO A 225 2.62 0.82 -13.70
CA PRO A 225 3.65 1.58 -12.98
C PRO A 225 3.98 2.94 -13.61
N ASP A 226 4.11 3.02 -14.94
CA ASP A 226 4.38 4.31 -15.61
C ASP A 226 3.26 5.32 -15.43
N GLN A 227 2.01 4.87 -15.50
CA GLN A 227 0.87 5.77 -15.38
C GLN A 227 0.70 6.22 -13.93
N GLY A 228 0.91 5.34 -12.96
CA GLY A 228 1.00 5.70 -11.55
C GLY A 228 2.04 6.80 -11.32
N ARG A 229 3.26 6.66 -11.88
CA ARG A 229 4.32 7.68 -11.80
C ARG A 229 3.92 9.00 -12.43
N ARG A 230 3.41 8.98 -13.66
CA ARG A 230 2.95 10.20 -14.33
C ARG A 230 1.85 10.93 -13.56
N VAL A 231 0.92 10.19 -12.95
CA VAL A 231 -0.14 10.77 -12.12
C VAL A 231 0.42 11.37 -10.83
N VAL A 232 1.33 10.66 -10.14
CA VAL A 232 2.01 11.19 -8.94
C VAL A 232 2.81 12.45 -9.26
N ASP A 233 3.53 12.50 -10.38
CA ASP A 233 4.29 13.68 -10.81
C ASP A 233 3.35 14.88 -11.09
N ARG A 234 2.17 14.63 -11.67
CA ARG A 234 1.13 15.66 -11.84
C ARG A 234 0.58 16.13 -10.51
N ILE A 235 0.30 15.23 -9.58
CA ILE A 235 -0.15 15.56 -8.21
C ILE A 235 0.90 16.44 -7.51
N ALA A 236 2.18 16.07 -7.57
CA ALA A 236 3.27 16.85 -6.99
C ALA A 236 3.35 18.27 -7.57
N ARG A 237 3.15 18.43 -8.88
CA ARG A 237 3.09 19.76 -9.52
C ARG A 237 1.86 20.56 -9.14
N ALA A 238 0.71 19.90 -8.98
CA ALA A 238 -0.59 20.52 -8.73
C ALA A 238 -0.81 20.90 -7.25
N LEU A 239 -0.18 20.20 -6.31
CA LEU A 239 -0.15 20.59 -4.90
C LEU A 239 0.61 21.90 -4.72
N CYS A 240 0.25 22.75 -3.76
CA CYS A 240 1.05 23.89 -3.33
C CYS A 240 2.30 23.42 -2.57
N PRO A 241 3.41 24.18 -2.56
CA PRO A 241 4.53 23.92 -1.64
C PRO A 241 4.01 23.83 -0.19
N GLY A 242 4.48 22.83 0.57
CA GLY A 242 3.98 22.55 1.91
C GLY A 242 2.60 21.88 1.96
N GLY A 243 1.92 21.69 0.82
CA GLY A 243 0.65 20.99 0.71
C GLY A 243 0.75 19.50 0.99
N TYR A 244 -0.39 18.85 1.23
CA TYR A 244 -0.43 17.48 1.75
C TYR A 244 -1.06 16.49 0.77
N LEU A 245 -0.52 15.28 0.76
CA LEU A 245 -1.00 14.15 -0.03
C LEU A 245 -1.30 12.95 0.89
N PHE A 246 -2.52 12.43 0.80
CA PHE A 246 -2.95 11.21 1.45
C PHE A 246 -3.07 10.08 0.43
N LEU A 247 -2.43 8.95 0.70
CA LEU A 247 -2.56 7.71 -0.05
C LEU A 247 -3.28 6.64 0.78
N GLY A 248 -3.73 5.55 0.16
CA GLY A 248 -4.30 4.41 0.86
C GLY A 248 -3.27 3.75 1.78
N HIS A 249 -3.73 3.03 2.81
CA HIS A 249 -2.86 2.43 3.83
C HIS A 249 -1.81 1.44 3.27
N ALA A 250 -2.07 0.84 2.11
CA ALA A 250 -1.16 -0.09 1.44
C ALA A 250 -0.37 0.57 0.28
N GLU A 251 -0.51 1.87 0.08
CA GLU A 251 0.08 2.60 -1.05
C GLU A 251 1.23 3.48 -0.57
N THR A 252 2.28 3.61 -1.38
CA THR A 252 3.49 4.35 -1.02
C THR A 252 4.06 5.11 -2.22
N LEU A 253 4.68 6.27 -1.95
CA LEU A 253 5.41 7.04 -2.97
C LEU A 253 6.84 6.53 -3.21
N ARG A 254 7.29 5.49 -2.48
CA ARG A 254 8.60 4.89 -2.70
C ARG A 254 8.72 4.40 -4.15
N GLY A 255 9.77 4.83 -4.86
CA GLY A 255 9.94 4.53 -6.28
C GLY A 255 9.10 5.37 -7.25
N PHE A 256 8.22 6.26 -6.73
CA PHE A 256 7.38 7.15 -7.54
C PHE A 256 7.86 8.62 -7.49
N SER A 257 8.22 9.16 -6.33
CA SER A 257 8.68 10.55 -6.21
C SER A 257 9.53 10.81 -4.96
N ASN A 258 10.46 11.76 -5.06
CA ASN A 258 11.30 12.27 -3.96
C ASN A 258 10.87 13.67 -3.49
N ASP A 259 9.78 14.22 -4.01
CA ASP A 259 9.32 15.61 -3.77
C ASP A 259 8.57 15.80 -2.45
N PHE A 260 8.48 14.74 -1.63
CA PHE A 260 7.66 14.71 -0.43
C PHE A 260 8.46 14.32 0.82
N HIS A 261 8.10 14.92 1.94
CA HIS A 261 8.45 14.46 3.28
C HIS A 261 7.38 13.47 3.76
N LEU A 262 7.79 12.30 4.23
CA LEU A 262 6.89 11.38 4.92
C LEU A 262 6.56 11.94 6.31
N ARG A 263 5.28 12.12 6.59
CA ARG A 263 4.75 12.52 7.90
C ARG A 263 4.05 11.33 8.54
N HIS A 264 4.20 11.21 9.86
CA HIS A 264 3.61 10.12 10.63
C HIS A 264 3.03 10.65 11.94
N THR A 265 1.70 10.68 12.03
CA THR A 265 0.94 11.07 13.22
C THR A 265 -0.34 10.21 13.28
N HIS A 266 -1.02 10.14 14.42
CA HIS A 266 -2.30 9.41 14.55
C HIS A 266 -2.24 7.93 14.15
N GLY A 267 -1.07 7.28 14.21
CA GLY A 267 -0.92 5.87 13.79
C GLY A 267 -1.02 5.67 12.27
N THR A 268 -0.88 6.73 11.48
CA THR A 268 -0.92 6.67 10.02
C THR A 268 0.19 7.51 9.40
N PHE A 269 0.38 7.35 8.09
CA PHE A 269 1.31 8.13 7.32
C PHE A 269 0.62 8.87 6.17
N TYR A 270 1.21 9.99 5.81
CA TYR A 270 0.81 10.88 4.73
C TYR A 270 2.03 11.71 4.31
N TYR A 271 1.91 12.46 3.24
CA TYR A 271 3.05 13.11 2.60
C TYR A 271 2.87 14.62 2.61
N GLN A 272 3.94 15.36 2.84
CA GLN A 272 3.96 16.81 2.72
C GLN A 272 4.91 17.20 1.59
N ARG A 273 4.44 17.99 0.62
CA ARG A 273 5.25 18.47 -0.49
C ARG A 273 6.37 19.36 0.05
N LYS A 274 7.62 19.06 -0.35
CA LYS A 274 8.81 19.85 0.00
C LYS A 274 8.69 21.29 -0.49
N GLU A 275 9.35 22.20 0.21
CA GLU A 275 9.50 23.57 -0.31
C GLU A 275 10.45 23.61 -1.50
N ARG A 276 10.26 24.59 -2.40
CA ARG A 276 11.07 24.72 -3.63
C ARG A 276 12.55 25.00 -3.33
N ALA A 277 12.87 25.59 -2.17
CA ALA A 277 14.23 25.81 -1.71
C ALA A 277 14.91 24.50 -1.27
N GLU A 278 14.17 23.61 -0.60
CA GLU A 278 14.66 22.30 -0.14
C GLU A 278 14.85 21.31 -1.30
N SER A 279 14.02 21.38 -2.35
CA SER A 279 14.18 20.55 -3.55
C SER A 279 15.43 20.89 -4.38
N LEU A 280 15.96 22.11 -4.22
CA LEU A 280 17.17 22.57 -4.90
C LEU A 280 18.44 22.39 -4.04
N SER A 281 18.31 22.35 -2.70
CA SER A 281 19.46 22.21 -1.78
C SER A 281 19.93 20.77 -1.57
N SER A 282 19.13 19.75 -1.93
CA SER A 282 19.53 18.34 -1.81
C SER A 282 20.60 17.89 -2.82
N ALA A 283 21.11 18.81 -3.65
CA ALA A 283 22.22 18.57 -4.57
C ALA A 283 23.62 18.84 -3.96
N SER A 284 23.72 19.20 -2.68
CA SER A 284 25.04 19.40 -2.05
C SER A 284 24.99 19.09 -0.54
N PHE A 285 25.75 18.08 -0.12
CA PHE A 285 26.02 17.82 1.30
C PHE A 285 27.34 18.50 1.68
N PRO A 286 27.37 19.40 2.68
CA PRO A 286 28.61 19.81 3.33
C PRO A 286 28.96 18.80 4.43
N SER A 287 30.14 18.19 4.30
CA SER A 287 30.78 17.37 5.33
C SER A 287 31.35 18.28 6.42
N ASP A 288 30.75 18.27 7.62
CA ASP A 288 31.46 18.37 8.91
C ASP A 288 30.47 18.66 10.06
N VAL A 289 30.10 17.62 10.82
CA VAL A 289 29.68 17.78 12.21
C VAL A 289 30.42 16.72 13.03
N ARG A 290 31.31 17.19 13.92
CA ARG A 290 32.11 16.36 14.82
C ARG A 290 31.24 15.84 15.97
N HIS A 291 31.16 14.52 16.16
CA HIS A 291 30.65 13.88 17.38
C HIS A 291 31.79 13.54 18.35
N PRO A 292 31.56 13.58 19.69
CA PRO A 292 32.54 13.17 20.70
C PRO A 292 32.66 11.64 20.77
N PRO A 293 33.76 11.09 21.35
CA PRO A 293 34.12 9.70 21.15
C PRO A 293 33.33 8.75 22.06
N ILE A 294 32.76 7.70 21.46
CA ILE A 294 32.37 6.47 22.17
C ILE A 294 33.53 5.49 22.03
N ALA A 295 33.90 4.87 23.15
CA ALA A 295 35.05 3.99 23.29
C ALA A 295 34.98 2.76 22.38
N SER A 296 36.13 2.49 21.76
CA SER A 296 36.52 1.41 20.86
C SER A 296 35.96 0.02 21.20
N ILE A 297 35.23 -0.57 20.25
CA ILE A 297 35.27 -2.02 19.98
C ILE A 297 36.05 -2.20 18.67
N ALA A 298 36.97 -3.17 18.68
CA ALA A 298 38.04 -3.38 17.71
C ALA A 298 37.55 -3.62 16.27
N ALA A 299 38.36 -3.13 15.33
CA ALA A 299 38.12 -3.11 13.89
C ALA A 299 38.30 -4.48 13.21
N VAL A 300 37.48 -4.71 12.18
CA VAL A 300 37.67 -5.65 11.05
C VAL A 300 37.34 -4.86 9.77
N PRO A 301 38.05 -5.08 8.64
CA PRO A 301 38.51 -4.01 7.76
C PRO A 301 37.50 -3.51 6.72
N ALA A 302 37.85 -2.36 6.16
CA ALA A 302 37.17 -1.64 5.11
C ALA A 302 37.07 -2.42 3.81
N ASP A 303 35.84 -2.78 3.45
CA ASP A 303 35.30 -2.67 2.10
C ASP A 303 33.86 -2.15 2.24
N ALA A 304 33.76 -0.85 2.51
CA ALA A 304 32.53 -0.17 2.93
C ALA A 304 31.62 0.25 1.76
N ASP A 305 31.88 -0.22 0.54
CA ASP A 305 31.01 0.03 -0.61
C ASP A 305 29.95 -1.07 -0.83
N SER A 306 29.91 -2.12 0.00
CA SER A 306 29.02 -3.29 -0.21
C SER A 306 27.75 -3.32 0.66
N TRP A 307 27.75 -2.70 1.85
CA TRP A 307 26.66 -2.88 2.84
C TRP A 307 25.40 -2.06 2.55
N VAL A 308 25.54 -0.82 2.09
CA VAL A 308 24.40 -0.01 1.62
C VAL A 308 23.77 -0.65 0.40
N ASP A 309 24.57 -1.23 -0.50
CA ASP A 309 24.08 -2.01 -1.64
C ASP A 309 23.51 -3.36 -1.22
N ALA A 310 24.00 -4.00 -0.17
CA ALA A 310 23.43 -5.24 0.38
C ALA A 310 22.07 -4.99 1.05
N ILE A 311 21.93 -3.91 1.82
CA ILE A 311 20.66 -3.47 2.43
C ILE A 311 19.67 -2.99 1.39
N ARG A 312 20.15 -2.25 0.39
CA ARG A 312 19.35 -1.83 -0.76
C ARG A 312 18.91 -3.05 -1.56
N ARG A 313 19.78 -4.03 -1.83
CA ARG A 313 19.43 -5.28 -2.51
C ARG A 313 18.47 -6.16 -1.69
N ALA A 314 18.63 -6.26 -0.37
CA ALA A 314 17.70 -6.98 0.49
C ALA A 314 16.32 -6.28 0.56
N SER A 315 16.31 -4.95 0.62
CA SER A 315 15.07 -4.14 0.56
C SER A 315 14.43 -4.18 -0.83
N GLU A 316 15.23 -4.24 -1.90
CA GLU A 316 14.80 -4.40 -3.29
C GLU A 316 14.33 -5.83 -3.60
N ARG A 317 14.85 -6.87 -2.92
CA ARG A 317 14.35 -8.26 -3.01
C ARG A 317 12.99 -8.41 -2.32
N VAL A 318 12.85 -7.87 -1.12
CA VAL A 318 11.55 -7.79 -0.42
C VAL A 318 10.53 -6.94 -1.21
N ALA A 319 11.00 -5.91 -1.93
CA ALA A 319 10.19 -5.15 -2.88
C ALA A 319 9.93 -5.93 -4.19
N ALA A 320 10.87 -6.69 -4.74
CA ALA A 320 10.71 -7.48 -5.96
C ALA A 320 9.80 -8.71 -5.78
N LEU A 321 9.75 -9.26 -4.56
CA LEU A 321 8.71 -10.17 -4.06
C LEU A 321 7.31 -9.60 -4.20
N THR A 322 7.18 -8.29 -4.12
CA THR A 322 5.90 -7.59 -4.20
C THR A 322 5.71 -6.85 -5.53
N ASP A 323 6.75 -6.78 -6.38
CA ASP A 323 6.80 -5.92 -7.57
C ASP A 323 7.35 -6.60 -8.85
N SER A 324 7.41 -7.94 -8.92
CA SER A 324 7.86 -8.66 -10.12
C SER A 324 6.83 -8.56 -11.27
N HIS A 325 6.87 -7.48 -12.07
CA HIS A 325 7.49 -7.51 -13.40
C HIS A 325 7.50 -6.13 -14.10
N ARG A 326 8.69 -5.69 -14.56
CA ARG A 326 8.85 -5.14 -15.91
C ARG A 326 10.26 -5.40 -16.46
N PRO A 327 10.40 -5.93 -17.69
CA PRO A 327 11.67 -6.15 -18.35
C PRO A 327 12.08 -4.92 -19.20
N ASP A 328 13.39 -4.67 -19.30
CA ASP A 328 13.98 -3.65 -20.20
C ASP A 328 14.41 -4.31 -21.53
N PRO A 329 14.08 -3.74 -22.72
CA PRO A 329 14.42 -4.32 -24.01
C PRO A 329 15.68 -3.66 -24.60
N SER A 330 16.88 -4.01 -24.11
CA SER A 330 18.09 -3.92 -24.93
C SER A 330 19.24 -4.73 -24.30
N GLY A 331 19.47 -5.91 -24.84
CA GLY A 331 20.59 -6.77 -24.44
C GLY A 331 20.48 -8.14 -25.09
N LEU A 332 20.89 -8.25 -26.36
CA LEU A 332 21.16 -9.53 -27.00
C LEU A 332 22.35 -10.18 -26.26
N GLY A 333 22.06 -11.18 -25.43
CA GLY A 333 23.08 -11.94 -24.71
C GLY A 333 22.46 -12.98 -23.78
N SER A 334 22.41 -14.22 -24.27
CA SER A 334 22.07 -15.47 -23.58
C SER A 334 22.26 -15.51 -22.06
N ASN A 335 21.15 -15.63 -21.31
CA ASN A 335 20.92 -16.69 -20.31
C ASN A 335 19.47 -16.61 -19.82
N VAL A 336 18.68 -17.64 -20.14
CA VAL A 336 17.27 -17.74 -19.75
C VAL A 336 17.20 -18.12 -18.27
N VAL A 337 16.90 -17.14 -17.42
CA VAL A 337 16.38 -17.37 -16.06
C VAL A 337 14.87 -17.19 -16.14
N THR A 338 14.11 -18.29 -16.15
CA THR A 338 12.64 -18.24 -16.16
C THR A 338 12.13 -17.82 -14.79
N ALA A 339 11.72 -16.55 -14.67
CA ALA A 339 11.03 -16.01 -13.49
C ALA A 339 9.68 -16.70 -13.26
N THR A 340 9.35 -16.98 -12.00
CA THR A 340 8.04 -17.53 -11.59
C THR A 340 6.94 -16.49 -11.84
N PRO A 341 5.75 -16.86 -12.34
CA PRO A 341 4.68 -15.90 -12.59
C PRO A 341 4.15 -15.26 -11.29
N ALA A 342 4.03 -13.93 -11.25
CA ALA A 342 3.62 -13.15 -10.08
C ALA A 342 2.20 -13.46 -9.53
N TRP A 343 1.31 -14.07 -10.33
CA TRP A 343 -0.04 -14.45 -9.90
C TRP A 343 -0.06 -15.68 -9.00
N GLU A 344 0.90 -16.60 -9.17
CA GLU A 344 1.02 -17.77 -8.30
C GLU A 344 1.42 -17.34 -6.88
N LEU A 345 2.21 -16.27 -6.76
CA LEU A 345 2.58 -15.65 -5.50
C LEU A 345 1.37 -14.98 -4.80
N GLY A 346 0.52 -14.28 -5.56
CA GLY A 346 -0.70 -13.67 -5.05
C GLY A 346 -1.68 -14.70 -4.47
N LEU A 347 -1.87 -15.83 -5.15
CA LEU A 347 -2.68 -16.95 -4.65
C LEU A 347 -2.06 -17.59 -3.40
N VAL A 348 -0.74 -17.76 -3.36
CA VAL A 348 -0.03 -18.27 -2.18
C VAL A 348 -0.24 -17.36 -0.97
N LEU A 349 -0.16 -16.04 -1.14
CA LEU A 349 -0.41 -15.08 -0.06
C LEU A 349 -1.88 -15.07 0.40
N GLU A 350 -2.83 -15.29 -0.51
CA GLU A 350 -4.25 -15.46 -0.14
C GLU A 350 -4.49 -16.75 0.66
N LEU A 351 -3.88 -17.85 0.24
CA LEU A 351 -3.94 -19.12 0.96
C LEU A 351 -3.26 -19.03 2.33
N LEU A 352 -2.15 -18.29 2.42
CA LEU A 352 -1.48 -17.99 3.68
C LEU A 352 -2.42 -17.21 4.63
N ARG A 353 -3.13 -16.18 4.14
CA ARG A 353 -4.15 -15.44 4.93
C ARG A 353 -5.30 -16.32 5.41
N LYS A 354 -5.66 -17.34 4.64
CA LYS A 354 -6.70 -18.32 4.99
C LYS A 354 -6.16 -19.51 5.78
N GLU A 355 -4.88 -19.48 6.19
CA GLU A 355 -4.19 -20.56 6.91
C GLU A 355 -4.17 -21.91 6.17
N ARG A 356 -4.32 -21.89 4.84
CA ARG A 356 -4.30 -23.08 3.98
C ARG A 356 -2.87 -23.40 3.53
N PHE A 357 -1.99 -23.64 4.50
CA PHE A 357 -0.53 -23.74 4.28
C PHE A 357 -0.11 -24.90 3.37
N ALA A 358 -0.77 -26.06 3.47
CA ALA A 358 -0.45 -27.22 2.64
C ALA A 358 -0.72 -26.97 1.15
N GLU A 359 -1.80 -26.25 0.83
CA GLU A 359 -2.18 -25.91 -0.53
C GLU A 359 -1.29 -24.81 -1.10
N ALA A 360 -0.99 -23.79 -0.29
CA ALA A 360 0.00 -22.77 -0.62
C ALA A 360 1.38 -23.40 -0.91
N LEU A 361 1.81 -24.35 -0.09
CA LEU A 361 3.08 -25.05 -0.26
C LEU A 361 3.07 -25.95 -1.51
N ALA A 362 1.94 -26.55 -1.86
CA ALA A 362 1.80 -27.31 -3.10
C ALA A 362 2.03 -26.43 -4.34
N ILE A 363 1.52 -25.20 -4.33
CA ILE A 363 1.76 -24.21 -5.39
C ILE A 363 3.24 -23.81 -5.45
N VAL A 364 3.84 -23.45 -4.31
CA VAL A 364 5.28 -23.09 -4.23
C VAL A 364 6.20 -24.26 -4.63
N ASN A 365 5.78 -25.52 -4.44
CA ASN A 365 6.53 -26.69 -4.89
C ASN A 365 6.34 -26.99 -6.38
N ALA A 366 5.25 -26.51 -6.99
CA ALA A 366 5.00 -26.63 -8.42
C ALA A 366 5.74 -25.58 -9.25
N PHE A 367 6.40 -24.60 -8.61
CA PHE A 367 7.22 -23.60 -9.28
C PHE A 367 8.35 -24.24 -10.10
N PRO A 368 8.77 -23.61 -11.21
CA PRO A 368 9.84 -24.15 -12.05
C PRO A 368 11.12 -24.48 -11.24
N PRO A 369 11.87 -25.54 -11.61
CA PRO A 369 13.10 -25.91 -10.89
C PRO A 369 14.14 -24.78 -10.79
N ALA A 370 14.17 -23.88 -11.78
CA ALA A 370 15.02 -22.69 -11.80
C ALA A 370 14.75 -21.73 -10.63
N SER A 371 13.52 -21.70 -10.11
CA SER A 371 13.09 -20.87 -8.98
C SER A 371 13.52 -21.44 -7.63
N GLY A 372 14.08 -22.65 -7.59
CA GLY A 372 14.50 -23.31 -6.36
C GLY A 372 15.70 -22.67 -5.65
N ARG A 373 16.36 -21.69 -6.27
CA ARG A 373 17.44 -20.88 -5.66
C ARG A 373 17.05 -19.42 -5.46
N ASP A 374 15.83 -19.05 -5.81
CA ASP A 374 15.35 -17.69 -5.62
C ASP A 374 15.16 -17.43 -4.10
N PRO A 375 15.85 -16.44 -3.51
CA PRO A 375 15.75 -16.14 -2.07
C PRO A 375 14.31 -15.93 -1.60
N ASP A 376 13.48 -15.39 -2.47
CA ASP A 376 12.13 -14.96 -2.17
C ASP A 376 11.16 -16.15 -2.13
N VAL A 377 11.33 -17.07 -3.08
CA VAL A 377 10.64 -18.36 -3.10
C VAL A 377 11.08 -19.23 -1.93
N LEU A 378 12.36 -19.21 -1.59
CA LEU A 378 12.91 -19.94 -0.44
C LEU A 378 12.36 -19.38 0.88
N LEU A 379 12.26 -18.06 1.02
CA LEU A 379 11.67 -17.41 2.18
C LEU A 379 10.20 -17.78 2.33
N LEU A 380 9.42 -17.70 1.25
CA LEU A 380 8.00 -18.05 1.28
C LEU A 380 7.80 -19.54 1.59
N ARG A 381 8.63 -20.42 1.04
CA ARG A 381 8.63 -21.85 1.37
C ARG A 381 8.94 -22.07 2.84
N ALA A 382 9.95 -21.39 3.39
CA ALA A 382 10.30 -21.47 4.81
C ALA A 382 9.14 -21.00 5.69
N VAL A 383 8.53 -19.84 5.39
CA VAL A 383 7.33 -19.32 6.06
C VAL A 383 6.21 -20.37 6.10
N LEU A 384 5.85 -20.93 4.94
CA LEU A 384 4.76 -21.92 4.83
C LEU A 384 5.06 -23.21 5.58
N LEU A 385 6.31 -23.68 5.57
CA LEU A 385 6.72 -24.87 6.31
C LEU A 385 6.71 -24.62 7.82
N THR A 386 7.15 -23.45 8.29
CA THR A 386 7.12 -23.07 9.70
C THR A 386 5.69 -22.98 10.21
N HIS A 387 4.80 -22.24 9.55
CA HIS A 387 3.38 -22.15 9.95
C HIS A 387 2.63 -23.48 9.79
N GLY A 388 3.03 -24.30 8.82
CA GLY A 388 2.51 -25.65 8.65
C GLY A 388 3.08 -26.69 9.62
N GLY A 389 3.94 -26.30 10.58
CA GLY A 389 4.51 -27.17 11.60
C GLY A 389 5.59 -28.16 11.12
N GLN A 390 6.07 -28.02 9.89
CA GLN A 390 7.09 -28.89 9.28
C GLN A 390 8.51 -28.37 9.56
N LEU A 391 8.86 -28.24 10.85
CA LEU A 391 10.04 -27.50 11.32
C LEU A 391 11.36 -28.01 10.72
N ALA A 392 11.57 -29.32 10.63
CA ALA A 392 12.81 -29.87 10.04
C ALA A 392 13.00 -29.48 8.55
N ARG A 393 11.89 -29.39 7.80
CA ARG A 393 11.92 -28.96 6.39
C ARG A 393 12.05 -27.43 6.29
N ALA A 394 11.49 -26.69 7.25
CA ALA A 394 11.66 -25.25 7.34
C ALA A 394 13.13 -24.88 7.63
N GLU A 395 13.83 -25.62 8.49
CA GLU A 395 15.26 -25.45 8.73
C GLU A 395 16.10 -25.64 7.45
N ASP A 396 15.82 -26.69 6.67
CA ASP A 396 16.48 -26.91 5.37
C ASP A 396 16.22 -25.76 4.38
N ALA A 397 14.97 -25.27 4.32
CA ALA A 397 14.62 -24.13 3.48
C ALA A 397 15.33 -22.84 3.93
N CYS A 398 15.46 -22.61 5.25
CA CYS A 398 16.20 -21.47 5.80
C CYS A 398 17.71 -21.59 5.55
N ALA A 399 18.29 -22.78 5.69
CA ALA A 399 19.71 -23.01 5.40
C ALA A 399 20.01 -22.70 3.93
N ARG A 400 19.18 -23.21 3.02
CA ARG A 400 19.29 -22.91 1.59
C ARG A 400 19.07 -21.44 1.25
N LEU A 401 18.22 -20.75 2.01
CA LEU A 401 18.04 -19.31 1.87
C LEU A 401 19.31 -18.56 2.30
N LEU A 402 19.88 -18.90 3.46
CA LEU A 402 21.10 -18.28 3.97
C LEU A 402 22.34 -18.61 3.12
N ASP A 403 22.36 -19.75 2.41
CA ASP A 403 23.39 -20.05 1.42
C ASP A 403 23.37 -19.07 0.22
N VAL A 404 22.21 -18.44 -0.05
CA VAL A 404 22.02 -17.52 -1.19
C VAL A 404 21.94 -16.04 -0.72
N ASP A 405 21.41 -15.79 0.47
CA ASP A 405 21.27 -14.50 1.12
C ASP A 405 21.52 -14.63 2.63
N ASP A 406 22.79 -14.55 3.01
CA ASP A 406 23.27 -14.70 4.38
C ASP A 406 22.80 -13.58 5.33
N LEU A 407 22.28 -12.48 4.79
CA LEU A 407 21.75 -11.33 5.55
C LEU A 407 20.22 -11.37 5.72
N SER A 408 19.57 -12.50 5.44
CA SER A 408 18.12 -12.63 5.57
C SER A 408 17.66 -12.67 7.04
N ALA A 409 17.22 -11.51 7.55
CA ALA A 409 16.62 -11.40 8.89
C ALA A 409 15.38 -12.30 9.04
N GLY A 410 14.60 -12.46 7.97
CA GLY A 410 13.44 -13.37 7.94
C GLY A 410 13.83 -14.83 8.10
N ALA A 411 14.91 -15.28 7.44
CA ALA A 411 15.41 -16.65 7.58
C ALA A 411 15.88 -16.94 9.02
N HIS A 412 16.61 -15.98 9.62
CA HIS A 412 17.05 -16.10 11.00
C HIS A 412 15.88 -16.16 11.98
N TYR A 413 14.86 -15.31 11.82
CA TYR A 413 13.66 -15.38 12.66
C TYR A 413 12.93 -16.74 12.52
N LEU A 414 12.79 -17.26 11.30
CA LEU A 414 12.17 -18.58 11.09
C LEU A 414 13.00 -19.72 11.69
N LEU A 415 14.33 -19.63 11.64
CA LEU A 415 15.22 -20.56 12.35
C LEU A 415 15.05 -20.46 13.87
N ALA A 416 14.85 -19.26 14.42
CA ALA A 416 14.58 -19.10 15.84
C ALA A 416 13.32 -19.87 16.27
N LEU A 417 12.23 -19.76 15.49
CA LEU A 417 10.99 -20.54 15.71
C LEU A 417 11.22 -22.05 15.58
N CYS A 418 12.01 -22.50 14.60
CA CYS A 418 12.33 -23.91 14.43
C CYS A 418 13.13 -24.46 15.62
N ARG A 419 14.15 -23.72 16.08
CA ARG A 419 14.99 -24.08 17.22
C ARG A 419 14.23 -24.10 18.53
N GLU A 420 13.31 -23.15 18.75
CA GLU A 420 12.40 -23.20 19.90
C GLU A 420 11.54 -24.47 19.86
N GLY A 421 10.95 -24.79 18.70
CA GLY A 421 10.14 -26.00 18.53
C GLY A 421 10.95 -27.30 18.73
N ALA A 422 12.25 -27.28 18.45
CA ALA A 422 13.18 -28.36 18.76
C ALA A 422 13.64 -28.40 20.23
N GLY A 423 13.23 -27.43 21.05
CA GLY A 423 13.60 -27.31 22.46
C GLY A 423 14.94 -26.61 22.71
N ASP A 424 15.64 -26.15 21.67
CA ASP A 424 16.90 -25.43 21.78
C ASP A 424 16.67 -23.91 21.88
N ARG A 425 16.33 -23.47 23.09
CA ARG A 425 16.05 -22.05 23.37
C ARG A 425 17.27 -21.15 23.22
N ALA A 426 18.47 -21.68 23.42
CA ALA A 426 19.70 -20.91 23.30
C ALA A 426 19.97 -20.57 21.82
N ALA A 427 19.87 -21.56 20.94
CA ALA A 427 19.95 -21.34 19.50
C ALA A 427 18.79 -20.45 18.99
N ALA A 428 17.59 -20.61 19.54
CA ALA A 428 16.45 -19.74 19.20
C ALA A 428 16.77 -18.26 19.52
N SER A 429 17.19 -17.99 20.76
CA SER A 429 17.54 -16.63 21.19
C SER A 429 18.69 -16.03 20.39
N HIS A 430 19.69 -16.84 20.02
CA HIS A 430 20.80 -16.38 19.18
C HIS A 430 20.29 -15.95 17.79
N HIS A 431 19.44 -16.75 17.16
CA HIS A 431 18.90 -16.41 15.85
C HIS A 431 17.97 -15.19 15.87
N ASP A 432 17.16 -15.02 16.92
CA ASP A 432 16.38 -13.79 17.07
C ASP A 432 17.24 -12.54 17.27
N GLN A 433 18.33 -12.64 18.03
CA GLN A 433 19.29 -11.54 18.20
C GLN A 433 19.93 -11.17 16.86
N VAL A 434 20.31 -12.17 16.06
CA VAL A 434 20.84 -11.95 14.72
C VAL A 434 19.77 -11.29 13.83
N ALA A 435 18.53 -11.78 13.83
CA ALA A 435 17.44 -11.19 13.06
C ALA A 435 17.15 -9.73 13.46
N ALA A 436 17.09 -9.44 14.76
CA ALA A 436 16.88 -8.09 15.29
C ALA A 436 18.06 -7.14 15.04
N TYR A 437 19.28 -7.69 14.89
CA TYR A 437 20.47 -6.94 14.51
C TYR A 437 20.48 -6.60 13.02
N LEU A 438 20.17 -7.59 12.17
CA LEU A 438 20.11 -7.44 10.71
C LEU A 438 18.98 -6.51 10.28
N ASP A 439 17.82 -6.57 10.95
CA ASP A 439 16.71 -5.65 10.74
C ASP A 439 16.18 -5.10 12.08
N PRO A 440 16.66 -3.92 12.52
CA PRO A 440 16.20 -3.28 13.75
C PRO A 440 14.71 -2.91 13.75
N GLY A 441 14.09 -2.81 12.58
CA GLY A 441 12.67 -2.51 12.40
C GLY A 441 11.77 -3.75 12.53
N PHE A 442 12.33 -4.95 12.55
CA PHE A 442 11.58 -6.20 12.61
C PHE A 442 11.15 -6.52 14.05
N ALA A 443 9.85 -6.41 14.31
CA ALA A 443 9.25 -6.55 15.63
C ALA A 443 9.21 -7.99 16.14
N MET A 444 9.04 -8.97 15.24
CA MET A 444 8.77 -10.36 15.60
C MET A 444 9.93 -11.03 16.37
N PRO A 445 11.21 -10.84 16.00
CA PRO A 445 12.33 -11.33 16.81
C PRO A 445 12.36 -10.77 18.23
N ARG A 446 12.03 -9.48 18.41
CA ARG A 446 11.99 -8.86 19.75
C ARG A 446 10.80 -9.37 20.58
N LEU A 447 9.65 -9.57 19.94
CA LEU A 447 8.50 -10.19 20.58
C LEU A 447 8.87 -11.60 21.06
N HIS A 448 9.51 -12.40 20.19
CA HIS A 448 9.89 -13.77 20.49
C HIS A 448 10.94 -13.87 21.60
N LEU A 449 12.01 -13.07 21.55
CA LEU A 449 12.99 -12.95 22.64
C LEU A 449 12.34 -12.61 23.97
N GLY A 450 11.37 -11.68 23.96
CA GLY A 450 10.62 -11.30 25.15
C GLY A 450 9.81 -12.45 25.75
N LEU A 451 9.18 -13.27 24.89
CA LEU A 451 8.44 -14.46 25.31
C LEU A 451 9.37 -15.56 25.84
N LEU A 452 10.51 -15.79 25.19
CA LEU A 452 11.53 -16.76 25.61
C LEU A 452 12.11 -16.39 26.98
N ALA A 453 12.54 -15.13 27.16
CA ALA A 453 13.07 -14.62 28.42
C ALA A 453 12.07 -14.75 29.58
N ARG A 454 10.79 -14.45 29.31
CA ARG A 454 9.71 -14.64 30.30
C ARG A 454 9.56 -16.11 30.68
N GLY A 455 9.64 -17.02 29.70
CA GLY A 455 9.51 -18.47 29.91
C GLY A 455 10.57 -19.07 30.84
N VAL A 456 11.69 -18.39 31.06
CA VAL A 456 12.77 -18.78 31.99
C VAL A 456 12.86 -17.88 33.24
N GLY A 457 11.91 -16.95 33.42
CA GLY A 457 11.84 -16.08 34.60
C GLY A 457 12.69 -14.80 34.53
N GLU A 458 13.28 -14.48 33.37
CA GLU A 458 14.09 -13.27 33.17
C GLU A 458 13.20 -12.05 32.90
N HIS A 459 12.41 -11.65 33.88
CA HIS A 459 11.40 -10.58 33.74
C HIS A 459 11.97 -9.22 33.33
N SER A 460 13.24 -8.92 33.64
CA SER A 460 13.87 -7.68 33.20
C SER A 460 14.12 -7.67 31.69
N VAL A 461 14.73 -8.73 31.17
CA VAL A 461 15.01 -8.90 29.74
C VAL A 461 13.71 -9.00 28.96
N ALA A 462 12.73 -9.73 29.49
CA ALA A 462 11.41 -9.84 28.90
C ALA A 462 10.74 -8.46 28.73
N ARG A 463 10.79 -7.60 29.76
CA ARG A 463 10.22 -6.24 29.66
C ARG A 463 10.89 -5.38 28.61
N GLU A 464 12.22 -5.42 28.54
CA GLU A 464 12.97 -4.65 27.54
C GLU A 464 12.58 -5.06 26.12
N GLN A 465 12.65 -6.36 25.83
CA GLN A 465 12.39 -6.89 24.49
C GLN A 465 10.93 -6.72 24.09
N LEU A 466 9.97 -7.00 24.99
CA LEU A 466 8.56 -6.78 24.72
C LEU A 466 8.23 -5.28 24.58
N GLY A 467 8.85 -4.39 25.35
CA GLY A 467 8.65 -2.94 25.21
C GLY A 467 9.10 -2.43 23.84
N GLN A 468 10.26 -2.90 23.37
CA GLN A 468 10.75 -2.59 22.02
C GLN A 468 9.85 -3.21 20.94
N ALA A 469 9.43 -4.46 21.12
CA ALA A 469 8.49 -5.12 20.21
C ALA A 469 7.16 -4.38 20.11
N LEU A 470 6.62 -3.86 21.21
CA LEU A 470 5.38 -3.09 21.23
C LEU A 470 5.49 -1.80 20.39
N VAL A 471 6.62 -1.11 20.48
CA VAL A 471 6.90 0.10 19.67
C VAL A 471 7.03 -0.26 18.19
N LEU A 472 7.71 -1.35 17.87
CA LEU A 472 7.91 -1.79 16.49
C LEU A 472 6.62 -2.31 15.85
N LEU A 473 5.81 -3.09 16.59
CA LEU A 473 4.53 -3.64 16.11
C LEU A 473 3.54 -2.55 15.65
N GLN A 474 3.58 -1.36 16.26
CA GLN A 474 2.75 -0.22 15.83
C GLN A 474 3.08 0.27 14.41
N ARG A 475 4.31 0.02 13.94
CA ARG A 475 4.84 0.52 12.66
C ARG A 475 5.19 -0.61 11.68
N GLU A 476 5.01 -1.86 12.11
CA GLU A 476 5.37 -3.06 11.36
C GLU A 476 4.50 -3.20 10.10
N ASP A 477 5.13 -3.50 8.97
CA ASP A 477 4.43 -3.61 7.69
C ASP A 477 3.40 -4.75 7.68
N ALA A 478 2.25 -4.54 7.02
CA ALA A 478 1.17 -5.53 6.99
C ALA A 478 1.57 -6.84 6.29
N SER A 479 2.46 -6.78 5.29
CA SER A 479 3.01 -7.98 4.64
C SER A 479 3.96 -8.73 5.58
N ARG A 480 4.72 -8.01 6.41
CA ARG A 480 5.61 -8.63 7.40
C ARG A 480 4.81 -9.29 8.53
N VAL A 481 3.74 -8.64 8.98
CA VAL A 481 2.77 -9.25 9.92
C VAL A 481 2.12 -10.48 9.30
N LEU A 482 1.75 -10.45 8.01
CA LEU A 482 1.19 -11.62 7.33
C LEU A 482 2.17 -12.80 7.27
N LEU A 483 3.44 -12.55 6.92
CA LEU A 483 4.44 -13.59 6.74
C LEU A 483 4.96 -14.16 8.08
N PHE A 484 5.12 -13.32 9.09
CA PHE A 484 5.85 -13.67 10.32
C PHE A 484 4.99 -13.59 11.59
N GLY A 485 3.74 -13.11 11.49
CA GLY A 485 2.84 -12.92 12.62
C GLY A 485 2.17 -14.19 13.16
N GLY A 486 2.45 -15.37 12.59
CA GLY A 486 1.90 -16.63 13.11
C GLY A 486 0.38 -16.76 12.95
N GLY A 487 -0.21 -16.12 11.93
CA GLY A 487 -1.66 -16.04 11.73
C GLY A 487 -2.34 -14.92 12.55
N PHE A 488 -1.62 -14.28 13.46
CA PHE A 488 -2.15 -13.15 14.23
C PHE A 488 -2.05 -11.84 13.45
N GLY A 489 -3.14 -11.07 13.47
CA GLY A 489 -3.13 -9.69 13.01
C GLY A 489 -2.34 -8.77 13.96
N ARG A 490 -1.94 -7.60 13.46
CA ARG A 490 -1.14 -6.61 14.21
C ARG A 490 -1.73 -6.29 15.59
N GLU A 491 -3.02 -6.03 15.66
CA GLU A 491 -3.70 -5.71 16.93
C GLU A 491 -3.66 -6.87 17.94
N ALA A 492 -3.76 -8.12 17.47
CA ALA A 492 -3.67 -9.29 18.33
C ALA A 492 -2.25 -9.46 18.88
N LEU A 493 -1.22 -9.20 18.07
CA LEU A 493 0.18 -9.20 18.49
C LEU A 493 0.49 -8.08 19.48
N ILE A 494 -0.06 -6.88 19.26
CA ILE A 494 0.03 -5.74 20.20
C ILE A 494 -0.64 -6.09 21.54
N ALA A 495 -1.84 -6.69 21.50
CA ALA A 495 -2.56 -7.11 22.69
C ALA A 495 -1.81 -8.21 23.46
N LEU A 496 -1.23 -9.19 22.76
CA LEU A 496 -0.36 -10.21 23.33
C LEU A 496 0.85 -9.55 24.02
N CYS A 497 1.54 -8.66 23.32
CA CYS A 497 2.72 -7.98 23.84
C CYS A 497 2.42 -7.18 25.11
N ARG A 498 1.33 -6.40 25.13
CA ARG A 498 0.86 -5.67 26.32
C ARG A 498 0.52 -6.60 27.49
N THR A 499 -0.16 -7.72 27.20
CA THR A 499 -0.53 -8.71 28.22
C THR A 499 0.70 -9.31 28.88
N GLU A 500 1.71 -9.65 28.09
CA GLU A 500 2.95 -10.24 28.60
C GLU A 500 3.85 -9.21 29.30
N LEU A 501 3.83 -7.95 28.87
CA LEU A 501 4.47 -6.84 29.60
C LEU A 501 3.90 -6.66 31.00
N LEU A 502 2.56 -6.66 31.13
CA LEU A 502 1.89 -6.56 32.42
C LEU A 502 2.25 -7.73 33.35
N ARG A 503 2.32 -8.95 32.80
CA ARG A 503 2.72 -10.16 33.54
C ARG A 503 4.15 -10.11 34.04
N CYS A 504 5.02 -9.34 33.39
CA CYS A 504 6.40 -9.12 33.82
C CYS A 504 6.58 -7.89 34.73
N GLY A 505 5.50 -7.21 35.12
CA GLY A 505 5.56 -5.99 35.95
C GLY A 505 6.00 -4.73 35.18
N GLY A 506 5.73 -4.67 33.87
CA GLY A 506 5.91 -3.47 33.04
C GLY A 506 4.64 -2.60 33.04
N THR A 507 4.80 -1.31 32.73
CA THR A 507 3.67 -0.41 32.43
C THR A 507 3.29 -0.50 30.96
N ALA A 508 1.99 -0.59 30.67
CA ALA A 508 1.41 -0.87 29.35
C ALA A 508 1.48 0.30 28.35
#